data_AF-A0A8T5DHY8-F1
#
_entry.id   AF-A0A8T5DHY8-F1
#
_cell.length_a   1.000
_cell.length_b   1.000
_cell.length_c   1.000
_cell.angle_alpha   90.00
_cell.angle_beta   90.00
_cell.angle_gamma   90.00
#
_symmetry.space_group_name_H-M   'P 1'
#
loop_
_entity.id
_entity.type
_entity.pdbx_description
1 polymer ?
#
loop_
_entity_poly.entity_id
_entity_poly.type
_entity_poly.pdbx_seq_one_letter_code
_entity_poly.pdbx_strand_id
1 'polypeptide(L)' 'MKEKKLWWMNIKDKVNISDKRFCPPHYWPHKLPFGEKVTCEKCHVHKAKWRMSHHTFFCKFLGCPNYKFMVNKEKTRKY' A
#
# COMPACT_ATOMS: atom_id res chain seq x y z
N MET A 1 7.21 -7.60 16.15
CA MET A 1 7.03 -8.60 15.08
C MET A 1 8.21 -8.46 14.13
N LYS A 2 8.94 -9.55 13.82
CA LYS A 2 10.07 -9.51 12.88
C LYS A 2 9.56 -9.03 11.51
N GLU A 3 10.07 -7.90 11.03
CA GLU A 3 9.84 -7.44 9.67
C GLU A 3 10.44 -8.50 8.71
N LYS A 4 9.57 -9.31 8.08
CA LYS A 4 10.00 -10.25 7.03
C LYS A 4 10.64 -9.39 5.92
N LYS A 5 11.93 -9.56 5.64
CA LYS A 5 12.65 -8.82 4.59
C LYS A 5 12.03 -9.14 3.24
N LEU A 6 11.26 -8.19 2.73
CA LEU A 6 10.64 -8.22 1.41
C LEU A 6 11.70 -7.87 0.37
N TRP A 7 12.43 -8.87 -0.14
CA TRP A 7 13.27 -8.69 -1.33
C TRP A 7 12.40 -8.07 -2.43
N TRP A 8 12.84 -6.94 -3.00
CA TRP A 8 12.13 -6.12 -4.01
C TRP A 8 11.05 -5.14 -3.52
N MET A 9 10.75 -5.08 -2.21
CA MET A 9 9.66 -4.22 -1.69
C MET A 9 10.12 -3.11 -0.73
N ASN A 10 11.43 -2.87 -0.64
CA ASN A 10 12.03 -1.73 0.07
C ASN A 10 11.93 -0.44 -0.75
N ILE A 11 10.69 -0.11 -1.11
CA ILE A 11 10.38 1.15 -1.78
C ILE A 11 10.39 2.25 -0.72
N LYS A 12 11.49 3.01 -0.66
CA LYS A 12 11.66 4.17 0.24
C LYS A 12 10.63 5.29 0.04
N ASP A 13 9.75 5.18 -0.96
CA ASP A 13 8.75 6.21 -1.28
C ASP A 13 7.42 6.02 -0.55
N LYS A 14 7.26 4.94 0.23
CA LYS A 14 6.04 4.68 1.01
C LYS A 14 5.98 5.62 2.20
N VAL A 15 4.83 6.26 2.38
CA VAL A 15 4.51 7.08 3.55
C VAL A 15 3.25 6.51 4.19
N ASN A 16 3.38 5.99 5.42
CA ASN A 16 2.24 5.47 6.17
C ASN A 16 1.28 6.61 6.53
N ILE A 17 0.00 6.41 6.30
CA ILE A 17 -1.06 7.40 6.59
C ILE A 17 -1.96 6.98 7.75
N SER A 18 -1.75 5.79 8.29
CA SER A 18 -2.44 5.27 9.47
C SER A 18 -1.65 4.13 10.10
N ASP A 19 -1.58 4.11 11.43
CA ASP A 19 -1.06 2.97 12.19
C ASP A 19 -2.13 1.91 12.52
N LYS A 20 -3.41 2.25 12.32
CA LYS A 20 -4.56 1.40 12.66
C LYS A 20 -5.18 0.70 11.45
N ARG A 21 -4.94 1.21 10.23
CA ARG A 21 -5.51 0.68 8.99
C ARG A 21 -4.44 -0.06 8.21
N PHE A 22 -4.75 -1.28 7.80
CA PHE A 22 -3.87 -2.16 7.03
C PHE A 22 -4.45 -2.47 5.66
N CYS A 23 -3.59 -2.82 4.72
CA CYS A 23 -4.02 -3.28 3.40
C CYS A 23 -4.70 -4.65 3.55
N PRO A 24 -5.87 -4.87 2.91
CA PRO A 24 -6.50 -6.18 2.94
C PRO A 24 -5.61 -7.23 2.26
N PRO A 25 -5.74 -8.52 2.63
CA PRO A 25 -4.95 -9.59 2.04
C PRO A 25 -5.09 -9.66 0.51
N HIS A 26 -4.03 -9.40 -0.22
CA HIS A 26 -3.98 -9.53 -1.68
C HIS A 26 -2.61 -10.04 -2.16
N TYR A 27 -2.57 -10.55 -3.41
CA TYR A 27 -1.35 -11.03 -4.07
C TYR A 27 -0.80 -10.04 -5.12
N TRP A 28 -1.63 -9.08 -5.55
CA TRP A 28 -1.35 -8.14 -6.64
C TRP A 28 -1.45 -6.70 -6.14
N PRO A 29 -0.55 -5.77 -6.51
CA PRO A 29 0.57 -5.94 -7.43
C PRO A 29 1.85 -6.49 -6.77
N HIS A 30 1.87 -6.62 -5.45
CA HIS A 30 3.03 -7.08 -4.70
C HIS A 30 2.80 -8.51 -4.20
N LYS A 31 3.57 -9.47 -4.72
CA LYS A 31 3.59 -10.86 -4.27
C LYS A 31 4.75 -11.05 -3.29
N LEU A 32 4.45 -11.53 -2.09
CA LEU A 32 5.48 -12.02 -1.17
C LEU A 32 6.15 -13.27 -1.76
N PRO A 33 7.46 -13.51 -1.53
CA PRO A 33 8.05 -14.79 -1.89
C PRO A 33 7.22 -15.91 -1.25
N PHE A 34 7.02 -17.00 -1.99
CA PHE A 34 6.18 -18.17 -1.60
C PHE A 34 4.65 -17.98 -1.67
N GLY A 35 4.15 -16.93 -2.32
CA GLY A 35 2.71 -16.83 -2.59
C GLY A 35 1.88 -16.57 -1.33
N GLU A 36 2.44 -15.87 -0.35
CA GLU A 36 1.71 -15.32 0.78
C GLU A 36 1.02 -14.00 0.39
N LYS A 37 -0.17 -13.73 0.95
CA LYS A 37 -0.85 -12.44 0.78
C LYS A 37 -0.15 -11.37 1.60
N VAL A 38 -0.13 -10.14 1.10
CA VAL A 38 0.30 -8.99 1.90
C VAL A 38 -0.76 -8.72 2.97
N THR A 39 -0.46 -9.03 4.23
CA THR A 39 -1.39 -8.86 5.37
C THR A 39 -0.91 -7.88 6.43
N CYS A 40 0.38 -7.54 6.44
CA CYS A 40 0.98 -6.71 7.49
C CYS A 40 1.32 -5.28 7.03
N GLU A 41 0.93 -4.90 5.81
CA GLU A 41 1.28 -3.59 5.26
C GLU A 41 0.30 -2.53 5.75
N LYS A 42 0.82 -1.52 6.46
CA LYS A 42 0.03 -0.34 6.87
C LYS A 42 -0.49 0.39 5.63
N CYS A 43 -1.66 1.02 5.78
CA CYS A 43 -2.19 1.88 4.74
C CYS A 43 -1.21 3.02 4.48
N HIS A 44 -0.81 3.17 3.21
CA HIS A 44 0.26 4.07 2.81
C HIS A 44 -0.07 4.75 1.49
N VAL A 45 0.72 5.76 1.17
CA VAL A 45 0.74 6.42 -0.14
C VAL A 45 2.17 6.45 -0.66
N HIS A 46 2.34 6.48 -1.97
CA HIS A 46 3.65 6.58 -2.61
C HIS A 46 4.00 8.06 -2.88
N LYS A 47 5.28 8.45 -2.71
CA LYS A 47 5.74 9.80 -3.11
C LYS A 47 5.75 9.96 -4.64
N ALA A 48 6.14 8.91 -5.37
CA ALA A 48 6.19 8.94 -6.83
C ALA A 48 4.77 8.83 -7.41
N LYS A 49 4.37 9.81 -8.24
CA LYS A 49 3.01 9.89 -8.82
C LYS A 49 2.62 8.62 -9.60
N TRP A 50 3.53 8.06 -10.41
CA TRP A 50 3.23 6.86 -11.20
C TRP A 50 2.95 5.63 -10.31
N ARG A 51 3.67 5.47 -9.20
CA ARG A 51 3.41 4.41 -8.21
C ARG A 51 2.12 4.66 -7.44
N MET A 52 1.82 5.92 -7.14
CA MET A 52 0.55 6.27 -6.51
C MET A 52 -0.63 5.98 -7.44
N SER A 53 -0.54 6.31 -8.73
CA SER A 53 -1.54 5.94 -9.74
C SER A 53 -1.71 4.42 -9.85
N HIS A 54 -0.61 3.68 -9.93
CA HIS A 54 -0.61 2.22 -9.94
C HIS A 54 -1.29 1.66 -8.68
N HIS A 55 -0.90 2.15 -7.50
CA HIS A 55 -1.47 1.75 -6.23
C HIS A 55 -2.97 2.07 -6.14
N THR A 56 -3.40 3.26 -6.54
CA THR A 56 -4.81 3.69 -6.58
C THR A 56 -5.65 2.79 -7.47
N PHE A 57 -5.13 2.42 -8.65
CA PHE A 57 -5.81 1.50 -9.56
C PHE A 57 -6.06 0.14 -8.89
N PHE A 58 -5.01 -0.51 -8.36
CA PHE A 58 -5.15 -1.80 -7.70
C PHE A 58 -5.98 -1.73 -6.41
N CYS A 59 -5.80 -0.69 -5.61
CA CYS A 59 -6.57 -0.48 -4.38
C CYS A 59 -8.08 -0.37 -4.67
N LYS A 60 -8.46 0.28 -5.77
CA LYS A 60 -9.85 0.34 -6.24
C LYS A 60 -10.32 -1.01 -6.80
N PHE A 61 -9.54 -1.62 -7.69
CA PHE A 61 -9.88 -2.87 -8.36
C PHE A 61 -10.09 -4.03 -7.37
N LEU A 62 -9.24 -4.10 -6.34
CA LEU A 62 -9.32 -5.11 -5.29
C LEU A 62 -10.40 -4.81 -4.22
N GLY A 63 -11.21 -3.76 -4.41
CA GLY A 63 -12.29 -3.41 -3.48
C GLY A 63 -11.79 -3.04 -2.08
N CYS A 64 -10.62 -2.38 -1.99
CA CYS A 64 -10.02 -2.09 -0.69
C CYS A 64 -10.95 -1.20 0.17
N PRO A 65 -11.28 -1.60 1.41
CA PRO A 65 -12.16 -0.81 2.29
C PRO A 65 -11.53 0.53 2.70
N ASN A 66 -10.21 0.65 2.57
CA ASN A 66 -9.46 1.87 2.89
C ASN A 66 -9.26 2.79 1.68
N TYR A 67 -9.78 2.44 0.49
CA TYR A 67 -9.55 3.19 -0.75
C TYR A 67 -9.91 4.68 -0.61
N LYS A 68 -11.13 5.00 -0.16
CA LYS A 68 -11.59 6.38 0.02
C LYS A 68 -10.72 7.15 1.03
N PHE A 69 -10.33 6.48 2.12
CA PHE A 69 -9.45 7.06 3.14
C PHE A 69 -8.09 7.43 2.56
N MET A 70 -7.48 6.51 1.80
CA MET A 70 -6.19 6.70 1.16
C MET A 70 -6.21 7.84 0.13
N VAL A 71 -7.20 7.87 -0.77
CA VAL A 71 -7.35 8.93 -1.78
C VAL A 71 -7.55 10.31 -1.13
N ASN A 72 -8.34 10.38 -0.05
CA ASN A 72 -8.53 11.64 0.66
C ASN A 72 -7.21 12.14 1.28
N LYS A 73 -6.44 11.23 1.90
CA LYS A 73 -5.13 11.56 2.48
C LYS A 73 -4.13 12.01 1.42
N GLU A 74 -4.12 11.37 0.25
CA GLU A 74 -3.30 11.80 -0.90
C GLU A 74 -3.65 13.23 -1.34
N LYS A 75 -4.93 13.54 -1.52
CA LYS A 75 -5.39 14.89 -1.95
C LYS A 75 -5.03 15.99 -0.97
N THR A 76 -5.10 15.70 0.33
CA THR A 76 -4.76 16.66 1.40
C THR A 76 -3.26 16.83 1.60
N ARG A 77 -2.43 16.03 0.93
CA ARG A 77 -0.98 16.07 1.08
C ARG A 77 -0.44 17.30 0.35
N LYS A 78 -0.04 18.33 1.10
CA LYS A 78 0.74 19.44 0.57
C LYS A 78 2.12 18.91 0.19
N TYR A 79 2.53 19.14 -1.06
CA TYR A 79 3.86 18.77 -1.57
C TYR A 79 4.91 19.76 -1.11
#